data_AF-A0A7X6TPS3-F1
#
_entry.id   AF-A0A7X6TPS3-F1
#
_cell.length_a   1.000
_cell.length_b   1.000
_cell.length_c   1.000
_cell.angle_alpha   90.00
_cell.angle_beta   90.00
_cell.angle_gamma   90.00
#
_symmetry.space_group_name_H-M   'P 1'
#
loop_
_entity.id
_entity.type
_entity.pdbx_description
1 polymer ?
#
loop_
_entity_poly.entity_id
_entity_poly.type
_entity_poly.pdbx_seq_one_letter_code
_entity_poly.pdbx_strand_id
1 'polypeptide(L)'
;MQEEQKQEVFEETENTTEVAKCPVCGANMEYSPNDLALKCPYCGSKKEINFGNISVEQSFGKLIQKQDNEWGKETHIYRCNNCGASEVLNRNEIAKICPFCGTTNVVEVEELSGVKPNGVVPFLIDVKVATEKVIAWAKKKLFAPIAFKRSVKPEGLNGVYSPAFTFDTDTASSYK
;
A
#
# COMPACT_ATOMS: atom_id res chain seq x y z
N MET A 1 23.72 38.79 -40.96
CA MET A 1 24.10 37.38 -40.78
C MET A 1 23.15 36.83 -39.75
N GLN A 2 22.29 35.92 -40.20
CA GLN A 2 21.30 35.22 -39.39
C GLN A 2 22.06 34.18 -38.58
N GLU A 3 21.90 34.17 -37.26
CA GLU A 3 22.31 33.03 -36.44
C GLU A 3 21.04 32.45 -35.81
N GLU A 4 20.80 31.21 -36.21
CA GLU A 4 19.59 30.44 -36.02
C GLU A 4 19.46 30.02 -34.55
N GLN A 5 18.30 30.30 -33.96
CA GLN A 5 17.91 29.78 -32.66
C GLN A 5 17.63 28.28 -32.79
N LYS A 6 18.57 27.45 -32.34
CA LYS A 6 18.38 26.01 -32.19
C LYS A 6 17.44 25.77 -31.01
N GLN A 7 16.17 25.51 -31.30
CA GLN A 7 15.21 24.97 -30.32
C GLN A 7 15.73 23.63 -29.82
N GLU A 8 16.16 23.59 -28.55
CA GLU A 8 16.37 22.34 -27.83
C GLU A 8 15.00 21.72 -27.58
N VAL A 9 14.76 20.62 -28.28
CA VAL A 9 13.62 19.74 -28.10
C VAL A 9 13.69 19.23 -26.66
N PHE A 10 12.71 19.61 -25.84
CA PHE A 10 12.53 19.06 -24.51
C PHE A 10 12.36 17.55 -24.66
N GLU A 11 13.35 16.81 -24.15
CA GLU A 11 13.34 15.37 -24.03
C GLU A 11 12.18 15.00 -23.09
N GLU A 12 11.11 14.44 -23.66
CA GLU A 12 9.97 13.94 -22.90
C GLU A 12 10.50 12.83 -21.97
N THR A 13 10.66 13.18 -20.70
CA THR A 13 11.01 12.21 -19.67
C THR A 13 9.82 11.28 -19.54
N GLU A 14 9.94 10.06 -20.07
CA GLU A 14 8.93 9.03 -19.92
C GLU A 14 8.67 8.82 -18.43
N ASN A 15 7.51 9.30 -17.95
CA ASN A 15 7.01 8.98 -16.63
C ASN A 15 6.88 7.45 -16.54
N THR A 16 7.84 6.83 -15.87
CA THR A 16 7.83 5.41 -15.54
C THR A 16 6.71 5.20 -14.51
N THR A 17 5.48 5.07 -15.00
CA THR A 17 4.39 4.58 -14.17
C THR A 17 4.72 3.12 -13.86
N GLU A 18 4.90 2.79 -12.58
CA GLU A 18 5.14 1.45 -12.04
C GLU A 18 3.95 0.47 -12.26
N VAL A 19 3.17 0.69 -13.32
CA VAL A 19 1.93 0.00 -13.62
C VAL A 19 2.21 -1.04 -14.70
N ALA A 20 2.02 -2.30 -14.35
CA ALA A 20 2.19 -3.41 -15.28
C ALA A 20 1.24 -3.28 -16.48
N LYS A 21 1.80 -3.17 -17.69
CA LYS A 21 1.03 -3.09 -18.93
C LYS A 21 0.70 -4.48 -19.46
N CYS A 22 -0.49 -4.62 -20.01
CA CYS A 22 -0.94 -5.83 -20.67
C CYS A 22 -0.14 -6.06 -21.97
N PRO A 23 0.47 -7.23 -22.17
CA PRO A 23 1.26 -7.50 -23.38
C PRO A 23 0.39 -7.64 -24.64
N VAL A 24 -0.92 -7.87 -24.49
CA VAL A 24 -1.85 -8.07 -25.62
C VAL A 24 -2.46 -6.76 -26.11
N CYS A 25 -2.84 -5.87 -25.19
CA CYS A 25 -3.62 -4.67 -25.54
C CYS A 25 -3.05 -3.36 -24.99
N GLY A 26 -1.92 -3.38 -24.26
CA GLY A 26 -1.29 -2.19 -23.70
C GLY A 26 -1.99 -1.54 -22.51
N ALA A 27 -3.17 -2.02 -22.11
CA ALA A 27 -3.91 -1.49 -20.98
C ALA A 27 -3.21 -1.79 -19.64
N ASN A 28 -3.51 -1.00 -18.60
CA ASN A 28 -3.04 -1.26 -17.24
C ASN A 28 -3.66 -2.56 -16.71
N MET A 29 -2.83 -3.44 -16.15
CA MET A 29 -3.30 -4.65 -15.49
C MET A 29 -3.60 -4.36 -14.02
N GLU A 30 -4.63 -5.04 -13.49
CA GLU A 30 -5.08 -4.90 -12.10
C GLU A 30 -4.88 -6.21 -11.35
N TYR A 31 -4.56 -6.14 -10.07
CA TYR A 31 -4.44 -7.32 -9.22
C TYR A 31 -5.82 -7.93 -8.94
N SER A 32 -5.97 -9.24 -9.17
CA SER A 32 -7.18 -10.02 -8.86
C SER A 32 -6.93 -10.90 -7.63
N PRO A 33 -7.54 -10.60 -6.46
CA PRO A 33 -7.47 -11.45 -5.27
C PRO A 33 -7.96 -12.89 -5.52
N ASN A 34 -8.96 -13.05 -6.40
CA ASN A 34 -9.55 -14.35 -6.70
C ASN A 34 -8.62 -15.25 -7.52
N ASP A 35 -7.81 -14.67 -8.40
CA ASP A 35 -6.88 -15.40 -9.26
C ASP A 35 -5.44 -15.40 -8.73
N LEU A 36 -5.15 -14.60 -7.70
CA LEU A 36 -3.80 -14.29 -7.22
C LEU A 36 -2.84 -13.88 -8.36
N ALA A 37 -3.37 -13.13 -9.33
CA ALA A 37 -2.69 -12.79 -10.57
C ALA A 37 -3.05 -11.39 -11.03
N LEU A 38 -2.24 -10.81 -11.91
CA LEU A 38 -2.61 -9.59 -12.62
C LEU A 38 -3.58 -9.96 -13.76
N LYS A 39 -4.71 -9.27 -13.84
CA LYS A 39 -5.72 -9.45 -14.87
C LYS A 39 -5.93 -8.14 -15.62
N CYS A 40 -5.97 -8.21 -16.94
CA CYS A 40 -6.37 -7.07 -17.76
C CYS A 40 -7.90 -6.91 -17.72
N PRO A 41 -8.46 -5.75 -17.33
CA PRO A 41 -9.90 -5.54 -17.31
C PRO A 41 -10.52 -5.45 -18.71
N TYR A 42 -9.72 -5.17 -19.75
CA TYR A 42 -10.20 -4.99 -21.12
C TYR A 42 -10.23 -6.29 -21.92
N CYS A 43 -9.10 -6.98 -22.03
CA CYS A 43 -8.99 -8.20 -22.84
C CYS A 43 -9.06 -9.50 -22.03
N GLY A 44 -9.02 -9.42 -20.69
CA GLY A 44 -9.09 -10.59 -19.81
C GLY A 44 -7.81 -11.42 -19.71
N SER A 45 -6.70 -10.98 -20.33
CA SER A 45 -5.40 -11.64 -20.18
C SER A 45 -4.98 -11.71 -18.71
N LYS A 46 -4.34 -12.81 -18.33
CA LYS A 46 -3.82 -13.04 -16.97
C LYS A 46 -2.31 -13.17 -17.01
N LYS A 47 -1.66 -12.61 -16.00
CA LYS A 47 -0.22 -12.77 -15.74
C LYS A 47 -0.06 -13.23 -14.30
N GLU A 48 0.47 -14.44 -14.14
CA GLU A 48 0.72 -15.04 -12.84
C GLU A 48 1.78 -14.24 -12.08
N ILE A 49 1.61 -14.18 -10.76
CA ILE A 49 2.57 -13.56 -9.84
C ILE A 49 3.22 -14.69 -9.06
N ASN A 50 4.54 -14.76 -9.06
CA ASN A 50 5.27 -15.65 -8.18
C ASN A 50 5.46 -14.95 -6.82
N PHE A 51 4.77 -15.44 -5.79
CA PHE A 51 4.83 -14.85 -4.45
C PHE A 51 6.04 -15.29 -3.62
N GLY A 52 6.82 -16.27 -4.10
CA GLY A 52 7.99 -16.78 -3.38
C GLY A 52 7.72 -17.16 -1.92
N ASN A 53 8.76 -17.09 -1.08
CA ASN A 53 8.58 -17.08 0.37
C ASN A 53 8.18 -15.66 0.79
N ILE A 54 6.99 -15.52 1.38
CA ILE A 54 6.37 -14.22 1.68
C ILE A 54 7.23 -13.34 2.59
N SER A 55 8.01 -13.92 3.50
CA SER A 55 9.01 -13.20 4.29
C SER A 55 10.05 -14.19 4.83
N VAL A 56 11.27 -13.68 5.07
CA VAL A 56 12.35 -14.41 5.71
C VAL A 56 12.74 -13.66 6.97
N GLU A 57 12.77 -14.36 8.10
CA GLU A 57 13.16 -13.79 9.39
C GLU A 57 14.60 -13.24 9.33
N GLN A 58 14.79 -12.05 9.87
CA GLN A 58 16.05 -11.32 9.79
C GLN A 58 16.71 -11.29 11.18
N SER A 59 18.04 -11.48 11.23
CA SER A 59 18.81 -11.23 12.45
C SER A 59 18.83 -9.73 12.76
N PHE A 60 18.48 -9.37 13.99
CA PHE A 60 18.49 -7.98 14.47
C PHE A 60 19.85 -7.29 14.26
N GLY A 61 20.95 -8.01 14.52
CA GLY A 61 22.31 -7.49 14.33
C GLY A 61 22.62 -7.11 12.89
N LYS A 62 22.08 -7.85 11.91
CA LYS A 62 22.22 -7.53 10.48
C LYS A 62 21.34 -6.34 10.07
N LEU A 63 20.15 -6.22 10.65
CA LEU A 63 19.23 -5.12 10.37
C LEU A 63 19.82 -3.77 10.79
N ILE A 64 20.42 -3.68 11.98
CA ILE A 64 20.98 -2.42 12.50
C ILE A 64 22.25 -2.01 11.75
N GLN A 65 23.06 -2.97 11.29
CA GLN A 65 24.29 -2.66 10.53
C GLN A 65 24.00 -2.13 9.12
N LYS A 66 22.79 -2.34 8.59
CA LYS A 66 22.38 -1.86 7.28
C LYS A 66 22.04 -0.37 7.38
N GLN A 67 23.07 0.48 7.28
CA GLN A 67 22.95 1.93 7.49
C GLN A 67 22.20 2.68 6.38
N ASP A 68 22.01 2.09 5.19
CA ASP A 68 21.30 2.77 4.11
C ASP A 68 19.79 2.52 4.23
N ASN A 69 19.07 3.50 4.77
CA ASN A 69 17.62 3.51 4.81
C ASN A 69 17.05 4.00 3.47
N GLU A 70 17.18 3.19 2.42
CA GLU A 70 16.62 3.48 1.09
C GLU A 70 15.10 3.70 1.16
N TRP A 71 14.41 3.00 2.07
CA TRP A 71 12.95 3.09 2.15
C TRP A 71 12.47 4.47 2.56
N GLY A 72 13.15 5.13 3.52
CA GLY A 72 12.85 6.51 3.90
C GLY A 72 13.09 7.53 2.78
N LYS A 73 13.88 7.20 1.75
CA LYS A 73 14.05 8.05 0.55
C LYS A 73 12.90 7.86 -0.45
N GLU A 74 12.34 6.65 -0.51
CA GLU A 74 11.26 6.27 -1.42
C GLU A 74 9.86 6.52 -0.83
N THR A 75 9.75 6.74 0.48
CA THR A 75 8.48 6.86 1.19
C THR A 75 8.45 8.04 2.15
N HIS A 76 7.24 8.38 2.60
CA HIS A 76 7.00 9.38 3.63
C HIS A 76 5.79 8.97 4.47
N ILE A 77 5.70 9.53 5.68
CA ILE A 77 4.63 9.19 6.63
C ILE A 77 3.61 10.32 6.65
N TYR A 78 2.33 9.96 6.56
CA TYR A 78 1.23 10.86 6.86
C TYR A 78 0.56 10.48 8.17
N ARG A 79 0.26 11.49 8.98
CA ARG A 79 -0.53 11.36 10.20
C ARG A 79 -1.87 12.04 10.06
N CYS A 80 -2.92 11.34 10.48
CA CYS A 80 -4.27 11.87 10.54
C CYS A 80 -4.48 12.68 11.83
N ASN A 81 -4.82 13.96 11.71
CA ASN A 81 -5.07 14.83 12.87
C ASN A 81 -6.38 14.51 13.59
N ASN A 82 -7.30 13.76 12.97
CA ASN A 82 -8.59 13.41 13.55
C ASN A 82 -8.54 12.12 14.38
N CYS A 83 -7.97 11.03 13.84
CA CYS A 83 -7.92 9.74 14.52
C CYS A 83 -6.52 9.32 15.00
N GLY A 84 -5.47 10.06 14.62
CA GLY A 84 -4.09 9.77 15.01
C GLY A 84 -3.41 8.64 14.24
N ALA A 85 -4.06 8.04 13.23
CA ALA A 85 -3.46 6.99 12.42
C ALA A 85 -2.29 7.52 11.59
N SER A 86 -1.25 6.70 11.44
CA SER A 86 -0.07 6.97 10.61
C SER A 86 0.02 5.97 9.47
N GLU A 87 0.29 6.45 8.26
CA GLU A 87 0.37 5.65 7.04
C GLU A 87 1.69 5.93 6.30
N VAL A 88 2.35 4.88 5.81
CA VAL A 88 3.57 4.98 4.99
C VAL A 88 3.17 4.94 3.53
N LEU A 89 3.45 6.00 2.77
CA LEU A 89 3.12 6.10 1.35
C LEU A 89 4.37 6.26 0.49
N ASN A 90 4.29 5.85 -0.77
CA ASN A 90 5.33 6.17 -1.75
C ASN A 90 5.45 7.69 -1.88
N ARG A 91 6.67 8.22 -2.09
CA ARG A 91 6.93 9.67 -2.21
C ARG A 91 6.16 10.37 -3.32
N ASN A 92 5.72 9.62 -4.32
CA ASN A 92 4.90 10.11 -5.43
C ASN A 92 3.38 10.06 -5.13
N GLU A 93 2.97 9.42 -4.04
CA GLU A 93 1.58 9.33 -3.61
C GLU A 93 1.26 10.37 -2.54
N ILE A 94 0.11 11.04 -2.68
CA ILE A 94 -0.38 12.00 -1.69
C ILE A 94 -1.71 11.47 -1.15
N ALA A 95 -1.77 11.16 0.14
CA ALA A 95 -3.04 10.79 0.76
C ALA A 95 -3.97 12.00 0.81
N LYS A 96 -5.11 11.89 0.12
CA LYS A 96 -6.17 12.91 0.18
C LYS A 96 -7.21 12.60 1.26
N ILE A 97 -7.36 11.33 1.63
CA ILE A 97 -8.40 10.85 2.54
C ILE A 97 -7.80 9.76 3.45
N CYS A 98 -7.96 9.91 4.76
CA CYS A 98 -7.54 8.92 5.74
C CYS A 98 -8.37 7.62 5.57
N PRO A 99 -7.74 6.46 5.36
CA PRO A 99 -8.46 5.21 5.09
C PRO A 99 -9.21 4.67 6.31
N PHE A 100 -8.92 5.17 7.52
CA PHE A 100 -9.56 4.71 8.76
C PHE A 100 -10.80 5.51 9.15
N CYS A 101 -10.72 6.84 9.09
CA CYS A 101 -11.80 7.71 9.56
C CYS A 101 -12.42 8.59 8.47
N GLY A 102 -11.91 8.53 7.24
CA GLY A 102 -12.46 9.25 6.09
C GLY A 102 -12.23 10.77 6.09
N THR A 103 -11.44 11.31 7.03
CA THR A 103 -11.10 12.74 7.02
C THR A 103 -10.08 13.07 5.94
N THR A 104 -10.10 14.29 5.43
CA THR A 104 -9.06 14.84 4.55
C THR A 104 -7.93 15.53 5.31
N ASN A 105 -8.07 15.68 6.63
CA ASN A 105 -7.07 16.33 7.49
C ASN A 105 -5.93 15.37 7.85
N VAL A 106 -5.09 15.09 6.85
CA VAL A 106 -3.86 14.32 6.96
C VAL A 106 -2.68 15.24 6.70
N VAL A 107 -1.62 15.10 7.49
CA VAL A 107 -0.39 15.92 7.39
C VAL A 107 0.81 15.02 7.24
N GLU A 108 1.73 15.38 6.36
CA GLU A 108 3.03 14.73 6.30
C GLU A 108 3.81 15.04 7.57
N VAL A 109 4.49 14.04 8.12
CA VAL A 109 5.33 14.17 9.31
C VAL A 109 6.74 13.71 9.01
N GLU A 110 7.73 14.38 9.61
CA GLU A 110 9.14 14.00 9.52
C GLU A 110 9.44 12.83 10.48
N GLU A 111 8.84 11.68 10.20
CA GLU A 111 9.11 10.41 10.88
C GLU A 111 9.84 9.46 9.92
N LEU A 112 10.67 8.57 10.48
CA LEU A 112 11.32 7.53 9.68
C LEU A 112 10.31 6.44 9.33
N SER A 113 10.18 6.12 8.04
CA SER A 113 9.32 5.03 7.55
C SER A 113 9.60 3.68 8.23
N GLY A 114 10.83 3.48 8.71
CA GLY A 114 11.28 2.25 9.36
C GLY A 114 12.20 1.44 8.46
N VAL A 115 12.15 0.12 8.59
CA VAL A 115 12.92 -0.83 7.76
C VAL A 115 12.13 -1.15 6.50
N LYS A 116 12.76 -1.26 5.32
CA LYS A 116 12.06 -1.69 4.10
C LYS A 116 11.41 -3.06 4.31
N PRO A 117 10.10 -3.23 4.09
CA PRO A 117 9.47 -4.55 4.12
C PRO A 117 10.17 -5.50 3.13
N ASN A 118 10.46 -6.72 3.58
CA ASN A 118 11.10 -7.74 2.76
C ASN A 118 10.09 -8.70 2.09
N GLY A 119 8.82 -8.35 2.16
CA GLY A 119 7.71 -9.23 1.89
C GLY A 119 6.39 -8.49 1.80
N VAL A 120 5.45 -9.04 1.02
CA VAL A 120 4.09 -8.52 0.91
C VAL A 120 3.11 -9.68 0.95
N VAL A 121 2.08 -9.55 1.79
CA VAL A 121 0.98 -10.51 1.85
C VAL A 121 -0.09 -10.05 0.85
N PRO A 122 -0.41 -10.84 -0.19
CA PRO A 122 -1.46 -10.47 -1.13
C PRO A 122 -2.85 -10.43 -0.48
N PHE A 123 -3.71 -9.52 -0.94
CA PHE A 123 -5.12 -9.56 -0.59
C PHE A 123 -5.78 -10.82 -1.16
N LEU A 124 -6.48 -11.57 -0.29
CA LEU A 124 -7.17 -12.82 -0.68
C LEU A 124 -8.68 -12.63 -0.91
N ILE A 125 -9.22 -11.48 -0.53
CA ILE A 125 -10.64 -11.15 -0.70
C ILE A 125 -10.76 -9.91 -1.56
N ASP A 126 -11.73 -9.93 -2.46
CA ASP A 126 -12.09 -8.74 -3.21
C ASP A 126 -13.03 -7.82 -2.41
N VAL A 127 -13.25 -6.62 -2.96
CA VAL A 127 -14.09 -5.59 -2.34
C VAL A 127 -15.54 -6.06 -2.15
N LYS A 128 -16.06 -6.94 -3.02
CA LYS A 128 -17.44 -7.45 -2.89
C LYS A 128 -17.55 -8.35 -1.67
N VAL A 129 -16.63 -9.31 -1.53
CA VAL A 129 -16.56 -10.20 -0.36
C VAL A 129 -16.31 -9.39 0.92
N ALA A 130 -15.44 -8.39 0.89
CA ALA A 130 -15.21 -7.51 2.03
C ALA A 130 -16.50 -6.77 2.43
N THR A 131 -17.23 -6.22 1.46
CA THR A 131 -18.52 -5.52 1.69
C THR A 131 -19.53 -6.43 2.37
N GLU A 132 -19.70 -7.65 1.87
CA GLU A 132 -20.62 -8.64 2.44
C GLU A 132 -20.27 -8.99 3.89
N LYS A 133 -18.98 -9.19 4.19
CA LYS A 133 -18.49 -9.45 5.54
C LYS A 133 -18.78 -8.30 6.50
N VAL A 134 -18.57 -7.06 6.07
CA VAL A 134 -18.85 -5.86 6.90
C VAL A 134 -20.35 -5.76 7.18
N ILE A 135 -21.20 -5.94 6.17
CA ILE A 135 -22.67 -5.92 6.35
C ILE A 135 -23.12 -7.01 7.32
N ALA A 136 -22.59 -8.23 7.18
CA ALA A 136 -22.91 -9.35 8.05
C ALA A 136 -22.46 -9.09 9.50
N TRP A 137 -21.26 -8.54 9.69
CA TRP A 137 -20.75 -8.12 11.01
C TRP A 137 -21.64 -7.06 11.66
N ALA A 138 -22.02 -6.02 10.90
CA ALA A 138 -22.86 -4.93 11.40
C ALA A 138 -24.24 -5.42 11.87
N LYS A 139 -24.87 -6.32 11.08
CA LYS A 139 -26.18 -6.91 11.42
C LYS A 139 -26.16 -7.72 12.72
N LYS A 140 -25.02 -8.33 13.06
CA LYS A 140 -24.83 -9.16 14.26
C LYS A 140 -24.57 -8.37 15.56
N LYS A 141 -24.36 -7.05 15.49
CA LYS A 141 -24.07 -6.25 16.68
C LYS A 141 -25.30 -6.08 17.57
N LEU A 142 -25.27 -6.62 18.78
CA LEU A 142 -26.40 -6.61 19.71
C LEU A 142 -26.89 -5.18 19.99
N PHE A 143 -25.98 -4.28 20.31
CA PHE A 143 -26.28 -2.89 20.72
C PHE A 143 -26.41 -1.89 19.56
N ALA A 144 -26.29 -2.32 18.31
CA ALA A 144 -26.41 -1.40 17.18
C ALA A 144 -27.89 -1.08 16.88
N PRO A 145 -28.27 0.19 16.60
CA PRO A 145 -29.63 0.58 16.26
C PRO A 145 -30.18 -0.20 15.05
N ILE A 146 -31.48 -0.53 15.06
CA ILE A 146 -32.14 -1.27 13.96
C ILE A 146 -32.04 -0.49 12.65
N ALA A 147 -32.20 0.84 12.69
CA ALA A 147 -32.06 1.71 11.53
C ALA A 147 -30.68 1.52 10.87
N PHE A 148 -29.60 1.58 11.66
CA PHE A 148 -28.23 1.34 11.19
C PHE A 148 -28.07 -0.05 10.56
N LYS A 149 -28.57 -1.11 11.20
CA LYS A 149 -28.49 -2.48 10.65
C LYS A 149 -29.19 -2.64 9.29
N ARG A 150 -30.23 -1.85 9.03
CA ARG A 150 -30.98 -1.84 7.77
C ARG A 150 -30.33 -0.96 6.71
N SER A 151 -29.65 0.11 7.11
CA SER A 151 -29.06 1.09 6.20
C SER A 151 -27.56 0.93 5.98
N VAL A 152 -26.90 -0.07 6.59
CA VAL A 152 -25.46 -0.27 6.46
C VAL A 152 -25.06 -0.48 5.00
N LYS A 153 -24.30 0.48 4.47
CA LYS A 153 -23.66 0.45 3.15
C LYS A 153 -22.20 0.82 3.34
N PRO A 154 -21.29 -0.16 3.35
CA PRO A 154 -19.85 0.11 3.40
C PRO A 154 -19.43 0.76 2.07
N GLU A 155 -19.31 2.08 2.07
CA GLU A 155 -18.78 2.84 0.94
C GLU A 155 -17.31 3.19 1.24
N GLY A 156 -16.47 3.28 0.18
CA GLY A 156 -15.06 3.65 0.33
C GLY A 156 -14.20 2.60 1.03
N LEU A 157 -14.51 1.30 0.89
CA LEU A 157 -13.62 0.24 1.35
C LEU A 157 -12.33 0.25 0.52
N ASN A 158 -11.20 0.49 1.20
CA ASN A 158 -9.88 0.49 0.61
C ASN A 158 -9.01 -0.57 1.28
N GLY A 159 -8.15 -1.21 0.49
CA GLY A 159 -7.07 -2.03 1.03
C GLY A 159 -6.00 -1.13 1.65
N VAL A 160 -5.53 -1.49 2.84
CA VAL A 160 -4.45 -0.79 3.54
C VAL A 160 -3.37 -1.80 3.86
N TYR A 161 -2.11 -1.45 3.58
CA TYR A 161 -0.95 -2.24 4.00
C TYR A 161 -0.37 -1.65 5.28
N SER A 162 -0.33 -2.45 6.35
CA SER A 162 0.37 -2.08 7.56
C SER A 162 1.74 -2.76 7.57
N PRO A 163 2.86 -2.00 7.53
CA PRO A 163 4.19 -2.59 7.55
C PRO A 163 4.43 -3.29 8.89
N ALA A 164 4.96 -4.51 8.84
CA ALA A 164 5.31 -5.29 10.00
C ALA A 164 6.74 -5.84 9.84
N PHE A 165 7.45 -5.97 10.96
CA PHE A 165 8.83 -6.42 10.99
C PHE A 165 8.98 -7.53 12.02
N THR A 166 9.58 -8.63 11.62
CA THR A 166 10.01 -9.70 12.52
C THR A 166 11.52 -9.76 12.52
N PHE A 167 12.09 -10.00 13.70
CA PHE A 167 13.53 -10.18 13.85
C PHE A 167 13.84 -11.13 14.98
N ASP A 168 14.95 -11.84 14.83
CA ASP A 168 15.53 -12.67 15.88
C ASP A 168 16.69 -11.95 16.57
N THR A 169 16.78 -12.10 17.88
CA THR A 169 17.87 -11.57 18.70
C THR A 169 18.24 -12.56 19.80
N ASP A 170 19.54 -12.74 20.04
CA ASP A 170 20.06 -13.50 21.16
C ASP A 170 20.40 -12.52 22.29
N THR A 171 19.78 -12.70 23.47
CA THR A 171 19.88 -11.74 24.57
C THR A 171 20.39 -12.40 25.84
N ALA A 172 21.40 -11.79 26.45
CA ALA A 172 21.91 -12.19 27.75
C ALA A 172 21.72 -11.02 28.73
N SER A 173 21.08 -11.29 29.88
CA SER A 173 20.89 -10.30 30.95
C SER A 173 21.57 -10.79 32.23
N SER A 174 22.25 -9.90 32.94
CA SER A 174 22.76 -10.16 34.29
C SER A 174 22.10 -9.19 35.26
N TYR A 175 21.59 -9.71 36.39
CA TYR A 175 21.03 -8.90 37.47
C TYR A 175 22.06 -8.79 38.60
N LYS A 176 22.15 -7.62 39.21
CA LYS A 176 22.93 -7.35 40.42
C LYS A 176 22.01 -7.09 41.60
#